data_AF-A0A7K0DT57-F1
#
_entry.id   AF-A0A7K0DT57-F1
#
_cell.length_a   1.000
_cell.length_b   1.000
_cell.length_c   1.000
_cell.angle_alpha   90.00
_cell.angle_beta   90.00
_cell.angle_gamma   90.00
#
_symmetry.space_group_name_H-M   'P 1'
#
loop_
_entity.id
_entity.type
_entity.pdbx_description
1 polymer ?
#
loop_
_entity_poly.entity_id
_entity_poly.type
_entity_poly.pdbx_seq_one_letter_code
_entity_poly.pdbx_strand_id
1 'polypeptide(L)'
;MSQQIRPGTPRYLPDYTKYAETAEPAGPDVMLRTATEPRPVEDLARGSIRITHRPQIRTAIDAGPDRNRDRQVKPRILIVDDDLALTEMLTIVLGKQGYEPYAINNGAQALDAVRDLRPDLVLLDLMLPGMNGVDVCRTLRGESVNVPILMLTAKTDTIDVVVGLESGADDYVAKPFKPKELIARVRARLRRATDEPIEQLTIGDVDIDVPAHKVTRGERMISLTPIEFDLLVTLARKPNQVFTREMLLEQVWGYRHSADTRLVNVHVQRLRAKLEKDPDNPEIVVTVRGVGYKAGPR
;
A
#
# COMPACT_ATOMS: atom_id res chain seq x y z
N MET A 1 -46.40 -25.59 26.28
CA MET A 1 -45.11 -25.59 27.01
C MET A 1 -44.13 -24.74 26.24
N SER A 2 -43.86 -23.53 26.73
CA SER A 2 -42.99 -22.52 26.12
C SER A 2 -41.52 -22.86 26.35
N GLN A 3 -40.68 -22.84 25.31
CA GLN A 3 -39.23 -22.98 25.45
C GLN A 3 -38.58 -21.60 25.65
N GLN A 4 -37.89 -21.45 26.78
CA GLN A 4 -37.10 -20.27 27.14
C GLN A 4 -35.83 -20.19 26.30
N ILE A 5 -35.61 -19.03 25.68
CA ILE A 5 -34.36 -18.62 25.03
C ILE A 5 -33.36 -18.25 26.13
N ARG A 6 -32.17 -18.87 26.13
CA ARG A 6 -31.07 -18.51 27.03
C ARG A 6 -30.40 -17.22 26.53
N PRO A 7 -30.06 -16.26 27.42
CA PRO A 7 -29.35 -15.05 27.01
C PRO A 7 -27.90 -15.36 26.60
N GLY A 8 -27.47 -14.81 25.47
CA GLY A 8 -26.13 -14.93 24.94
C GLY A 8 -25.08 -14.25 25.83
N THR A 9 -23.89 -14.83 25.85
CA THR A 9 -22.70 -14.33 26.54
C THR A 9 -22.32 -12.93 26.03
N PRO A 10 -21.96 -11.95 26.89
CA PRO A 10 -21.54 -10.62 26.44
C PRO A 10 -20.24 -10.70 25.62
N ARG A 11 -20.22 -10.10 24.41
CA ARG A 11 -18.97 -9.79 23.70
C ARG A 11 -18.20 -8.77 24.54
N TYR A 12 -17.01 -9.13 24.98
CA TYR A 12 -16.08 -8.19 25.62
C TYR A 12 -15.51 -7.27 24.53
N LEU A 13 -16.08 -6.08 24.36
CA LEU A 13 -15.52 -5.03 23.52
C LEU A 13 -14.44 -4.29 24.33
N PRO A 14 -13.23 -4.07 23.79
CA PRO A 14 -12.23 -3.25 24.45
C PRO A 14 -12.72 -1.81 24.62
N ASP A 15 -12.47 -1.20 25.78
CA ASP A 15 -12.73 0.21 26.02
C ASP A 15 -11.66 1.07 25.32
N TYR A 16 -12.01 1.63 24.16
CA TYR A 16 -11.11 2.42 23.33
C TYR A 16 -10.94 3.88 23.80
N THR A 17 -11.71 4.34 24.78
CA THR A 17 -11.66 5.75 25.24
C THR A 17 -10.28 6.15 25.79
N LYS A 18 -9.56 5.18 26.36
CA LYS A 18 -8.22 5.37 26.95
C LYS A 18 -7.11 5.69 25.93
N TYR A 19 -7.36 5.51 24.63
CA TYR A 19 -6.36 5.75 23.58
C TYR A 19 -6.44 7.15 22.96
N ALA A 20 -7.48 7.94 23.29
CA ALA A 20 -7.66 9.29 22.76
C ALA A 20 -6.70 10.33 23.38
N GLU A 21 -6.12 10.04 24.54
CA GLU A 21 -5.38 10.99 25.39
C GLU A 21 -3.86 11.05 25.16
N THR A 22 -3.25 10.19 24.33
CA THR A 22 -1.77 10.13 24.21
C THR A 22 -1.16 10.68 22.91
N ALA A 23 -1.86 11.57 22.22
CA ALA A 23 -1.34 12.24 21.02
C ALA A 23 -0.69 13.58 21.38
N GLU A 24 0.56 13.58 21.84
CA GLU A 24 1.38 14.80 21.92
C GLU A 24 1.89 15.21 20.52
N PRO A 25 1.98 16.52 20.23
CA PRO A 25 2.52 17.02 18.97
C PRO A 25 4.05 16.94 18.96
N ALA A 26 4.64 16.41 17.89
CA ALA A 26 6.08 16.49 17.66
C ALA A 26 6.46 17.91 17.20
N GLY A 27 7.24 18.63 18.00
CA GLY A 27 7.85 19.92 17.64
C GLY A 27 9.14 19.78 16.82
N PRO A 28 9.64 20.88 16.19
CA PRO A 28 10.70 20.82 15.18
C PRO A 28 12.14 21.02 15.72
N ASP A 29 13.07 20.49 14.93
CA ASP A 29 14.52 20.80 14.76
C ASP A 29 15.54 20.64 15.90
N VAL A 30 16.58 19.80 15.66
CA VAL A 30 18.01 20.13 15.88
C VAL A 30 18.92 19.43 14.85
N MET A 31 19.58 20.29 14.06
CA MET A 31 20.85 20.23 13.30
C MET A 31 21.83 19.03 13.39
N LEU A 32 22.25 18.60 12.18
CA LEU A 32 23.62 18.48 11.63
C LEU A 32 24.74 17.86 12.50
N ARG A 33 25.23 16.68 12.09
CA ARG A 33 26.66 16.32 12.15
C ARG A 33 27.10 15.51 10.92
N THR A 34 28.26 15.89 10.42
CA THR A 34 29.00 15.45 9.24
C THR A 34 29.43 13.97 9.29
N ALA A 35 29.38 13.27 8.16
CA ALA A 35 30.11 12.02 7.95
C ALA A 35 30.71 11.92 6.54
N THR A 36 32.02 11.75 6.57
CA THR A 36 33.05 11.37 5.59
C THR A 36 32.63 10.52 4.38
N GLU A 37 33.15 10.87 3.21
CA GLU A 37 33.08 10.14 1.94
C GLU A 37 33.82 8.79 1.97
N PRO A 38 33.31 7.74 1.32
CA PRO A 38 34.12 6.58 0.91
C PRO A 38 34.53 6.65 -0.58
N ARG A 39 35.78 6.24 -0.83
CA ARG A 39 36.45 6.12 -2.14
C ARG A 39 35.90 4.96 -2.98
N PRO A 40 36.03 4.98 -4.33
CA PRO A 40 35.44 3.98 -5.20
C PRO A 40 36.29 2.71 -5.29
N VAL A 41 35.62 1.57 -5.52
CA VAL A 41 36.23 0.26 -5.83
C VAL A 41 35.87 -0.08 -7.28
N GLU A 42 36.88 -0.51 -8.03
CA GLU A 42 36.87 -0.79 -9.47
C GLU A 42 36.11 -2.06 -9.89
N ASP A 43 35.81 -2.06 -11.19
CA ASP A 43 34.96 -2.93 -12.02
C ASP A 43 35.19 -4.45 -11.94
N LEU A 44 34.10 -5.20 -12.16
CA LEU A 44 34.09 -6.41 -12.99
C LEU A 44 32.77 -6.52 -13.77
N ALA A 45 32.88 -6.36 -15.09
CA ALA A 45 31.80 -6.39 -16.07
C ALA A 45 31.16 -7.78 -16.27
N ARG A 46 29.85 -7.82 -16.58
CA ARG A 46 29.19 -8.64 -17.63
C ARG A 46 27.66 -8.43 -17.63
N GLY A 47 27.11 -8.03 -18.78
CA GLY A 47 25.66 -8.00 -19.07
C GLY A 47 25.08 -6.59 -19.17
N SER A 48 25.08 -6.01 -20.38
CA SER A 48 24.66 -4.63 -20.65
C SER A 48 23.15 -4.42 -20.47
N ILE A 49 22.75 -3.91 -19.30
CA ILE A 49 21.49 -3.19 -19.07
C ILE A 49 21.77 -1.70 -19.33
N ARG A 50 21.01 -1.08 -20.26
CA ARG A 50 21.09 0.37 -20.49
C ARG A 50 20.30 1.09 -19.41
N ILE A 51 21.01 1.68 -18.44
CA ILE A 51 20.46 2.72 -17.56
C ILE A 51 20.75 4.07 -18.25
N THR A 52 19.76 4.68 -18.88
CA THR A 52 19.92 6.03 -19.44
C THR A 52 19.46 7.07 -18.41
N HIS A 53 20.40 7.59 -17.63
CA HIS A 53 20.20 8.86 -16.90
C HIS A 53 20.36 10.02 -17.90
N ARG A 54 19.25 10.70 -18.26
CA ARG A 54 19.29 11.96 -19.02
C ARG A 54 18.90 13.11 -18.08
N PRO A 55 19.84 13.91 -17.56
CA PRO A 55 19.49 15.11 -16.81
C PRO A 55 19.10 16.21 -17.80
N GLN A 56 17.83 16.60 -17.82
CA GLN A 56 17.41 17.85 -18.46
C GLN A 56 17.38 18.96 -17.39
N ILE A 57 18.39 19.84 -17.43
CA ILE A 57 18.39 21.07 -16.64
C ILE A 57 17.45 22.06 -17.33
N ARG A 58 16.27 22.32 -16.75
CA ARG A 58 15.46 23.49 -17.15
C ARG A 58 15.96 24.70 -16.36
N THR A 59 16.46 25.69 -17.07
CA THR A 59 16.73 27.03 -16.54
C THR A 59 15.43 27.67 -16.09
N ALA A 60 15.32 27.99 -14.80
CA ALA A 60 14.22 28.74 -14.24
C ALA A 60 14.34 30.21 -14.65
N ILE A 61 13.37 30.70 -15.41
CA ILE A 61 13.13 32.13 -15.65
C ILE A 61 11.71 32.45 -15.19
N ASP A 62 11.65 33.35 -14.21
CA ASP A 62 10.51 34.12 -13.67
C ASP A 62 9.10 33.52 -13.69
N ALA A 63 8.64 33.11 -12.51
CA ALA A 63 7.22 33.13 -12.16
C ALA A 63 7.08 33.71 -10.74
N GLY A 64 6.40 34.86 -10.63
CA GLY A 64 6.12 35.54 -9.36
C GLY A 64 5.34 34.69 -8.36
N PRO A 65 5.17 35.14 -7.11
CA PRO A 65 4.55 34.34 -6.06
C PRO A 65 3.05 34.20 -6.34
N ASP A 66 2.68 33.08 -6.95
CA ASP A 66 1.29 32.64 -7.10
C ASP A 66 0.71 32.34 -5.71
N ARG A 67 -0.12 33.26 -5.21
CA ARG A 67 -0.71 33.26 -3.86
C ARG A 67 -1.78 32.17 -3.64
N ASN A 68 -1.82 31.13 -4.49
CA ASN A 68 -2.87 30.13 -4.50
C ASN A 68 -2.37 28.67 -4.32
N ARG A 69 -1.11 28.46 -3.92
CA ARG A 69 -0.50 27.11 -3.88
C ARG A 69 -0.83 26.22 -2.68
N ASP A 70 -1.41 26.71 -1.59
CA ASP A 70 -1.50 25.90 -0.35
C ASP A 70 -2.91 25.75 0.23
N ARG A 71 -3.90 25.38 -0.59
CA ARG A 71 -5.00 24.58 -0.02
C ARG A 71 -4.55 23.13 -0.06
N GLN A 72 -3.77 22.73 0.95
CA GLN A 72 -3.31 21.35 1.10
C GLN A 72 -4.54 20.44 1.17
N VAL A 73 -4.89 19.82 0.05
CA VAL A 73 -6.02 18.89 -0.03
C VAL A 73 -5.67 17.70 0.87
N LYS A 74 -6.41 17.56 1.96
CA LYS A 74 -6.25 16.46 2.91
C LYS A 74 -6.62 15.14 2.20
N PRO A 75 -5.81 14.09 2.29
CA PRO A 75 -6.19 12.79 1.73
C PRO A 75 -7.45 12.26 2.40
N ARG A 76 -8.41 11.82 1.58
CA ARG A 76 -9.69 11.28 2.02
C ARG A 76 -9.56 9.80 2.34
N ILE A 77 -10.00 9.39 3.51
CA ILE A 77 -9.94 7.99 3.96
C ILE A 77 -11.35 7.49 4.22
N LEU A 78 -11.79 6.48 3.47
CA LEU A 78 -13.05 5.80 3.76
C LEU A 78 -12.81 4.68 4.78
N ILE A 79 -13.62 4.64 5.83
CA ILE A 79 -13.61 3.63 6.88
C ILE A 79 -14.92 2.85 6.76
N VAL A 80 -14.83 1.54 6.59
CA VAL A 80 -15.98 0.64 6.45
C VAL A 80 -15.89 -0.43 7.52
N ASP A 81 -16.63 -0.27 8.61
CA ASP A 81 -16.55 -1.16 9.78
C ASP A 81 -17.87 -1.05 10.58
N ASP A 82 -18.46 -2.16 11.01
CA ASP A 82 -19.73 -2.14 11.76
C ASP A 82 -19.53 -1.81 13.26
N ASP A 83 -18.29 -1.79 13.75
CA ASP A 83 -17.96 -1.35 15.10
C ASP A 83 -17.93 0.18 15.20
N LEU A 84 -19.00 0.76 15.75
CA LEU A 84 -19.14 2.21 15.94
C LEU A 84 -18.05 2.84 16.82
N ALA A 85 -17.60 2.12 17.86
CA ALA A 85 -16.56 2.65 18.74
C ALA A 85 -15.21 2.69 18.04
N LEU A 86 -14.92 1.67 17.22
CA LEU A 86 -13.71 1.62 16.41
C LEU A 86 -13.72 2.72 15.33
N THR A 87 -14.81 2.88 14.58
CA THR A 87 -14.93 3.91 13.53
C THR A 87 -14.82 5.32 14.09
N GLU A 88 -15.44 5.61 15.23
CA GLU A 88 -15.32 6.90 15.92
C GLU A 88 -13.86 7.18 16.34
N MET A 89 -13.22 6.20 16.99
CA MET A 89 -11.81 6.32 17.38
C MET A 89 -10.90 6.57 16.17
N LEU A 90 -11.07 5.80 15.08
CA LEU A 90 -10.29 5.96 13.86
C LEU A 90 -10.52 7.32 13.20
N THR A 91 -11.76 7.82 13.20
CA THR A 91 -12.10 9.15 12.67
C THR A 91 -11.36 10.25 13.44
N ILE A 92 -11.34 10.19 14.77
CA ILE A 92 -10.61 11.15 15.61
C ILE A 92 -9.10 11.05 15.36
N VAL A 93 -8.55 9.84 15.38
CA VAL A 93 -7.12 9.61 15.24
C VAL A 93 -6.60 10.03 13.86
N LEU A 94 -7.28 9.66 12.78
CA LEU A 94 -6.90 10.04 11.42
C LEU A 94 -7.07 11.54 11.18
N GLY A 95 -8.14 12.15 11.71
CA GLY A 95 -8.34 13.59 11.65
C GLY A 95 -7.21 14.38 12.32
N LYS A 96 -6.74 13.93 13.50
CA LYS A 96 -5.56 14.51 14.18
C LYS A 96 -4.26 14.37 13.37
N GLN A 97 -4.17 13.42 12.45
CA GLN A 97 -3.02 13.24 11.56
C GLN A 97 -3.12 14.06 10.25
N GLY A 98 -4.15 14.90 10.10
CA GLY A 98 -4.33 15.74 8.92
C GLY A 98 -5.02 15.05 7.74
N TYR A 99 -5.61 13.89 7.94
CA TYR A 99 -6.46 13.23 6.95
C TYR A 99 -7.91 13.69 7.05
N GLU A 100 -8.71 13.34 6.04
CA GLU A 100 -10.16 13.60 6.00
C GLU A 100 -10.91 12.25 6.04
N PRO A 101 -11.20 11.72 7.24
CA PRO A 101 -11.87 10.42 7.38
C PRO A 101 -13.38 10.50 7.16
N TYR A 102 -13.92 9.49 6.51
CA TYR A 102 -15.35 9.27 6.27
C TYR A 102 -15.69 7.87 6.73
N ALA A 103 -16.66 7.71 7.63
CA ALA A 103 -17.04 6.40 8.16
C ALA A 103 -18.42 5.97 7.64
N ILE A 104 -18.51 4.70 7.24
CA ILE A 104 -19.77 3.99 6.97
C ILE A 104 -19.75 2.66 7.73
N ASN A 105 -20.91 2.21 8.16
CA ASN A 105 -21.01 1.07 9.09
C ASN A 105 -21.69 -0.15 8.44
N ASN A 106 -21.69 -0.21 7.11
CA ASN A 106 -22.37 -1.23 6.33
C ASN A 106 -21.64 -1.50 5.01
N GLY A 107 -21.27 -2.75 4.76
CA GLY A 107 -20.59 -3.15 3.52
C GLY A 107 -21.40 -2.94 2.25
N ALA A 108 -22.74 -2.96 2.32
CA ALA A 108 -23.60 -2.69 1.16
C ALA A 108 -23.47 -1.26 0.62
N GLN A 109 -23.05 -0.31 1.46
CA GLN A 109 -22.84 1.10 1.06
C GLN A 109 -21.41 1.37 0.58
N ALA A 110 -20.49 0.40 0.73
CA ALA A 110 -19.07 0.62 0.48
C ALA A 110 -18.75 0.94 -0.98
N LEU A 111 -19.38 0.22 -1.91
CA LEU A 111 -19.14 0.42 -3.34
C LEU A 111 -19.56 1.83 -3.79
N ASP A 112 -20.76 2.25 -3.41
CA ASP A 112 -21.28 3.58 -3.77
C ASP A 112 -20.49 4.69 -3.07
N ALA A 113 -20.13 4.50 -1.80
CA ALA A 113 -19.28 5.44 -1.09
C ALA A 113 -17.91 5.62 -1.78
N VAL A 114 -17.28 4.54 -2.27
CA VAL A 114 -16.01 4.65 -3.01
C VAL A 114 -16.20 5.42 -4.32
N ARG A 115 -17.30 5.20 -5.04
CA ARG A 115 -17.59 5.88 -6.31
C ARG A 115 -17.83 7.38 -6.14
N ASP A 116 -18.60 7.74 -5.12
CA ASP A 116 -19.01 9.12 -4.85
C ASP A 116 -17.89 9.91 -4.18
N LEU A 117 -17.29 9.34 -3.13
CA LEU A 117 -16.24 10.01 -2.36
C LEU A 117 -14.92 10.06 -3.13
N ARG A 118 -14.61 9.03 -3.93
CA ARG A 118 -13.27 8.81 -4.53
C ARG A 118 -12.16 8.97 -3.47
N PRO A 119 -12.15 8.10 -2.45
CA PRO A 119 -11.17 8.19 -1.37
C PRO A 119 -9.75 7.91 -1.91
N ASP A 120 -8.74 8.45 -1.23
CA ASP A 120 -7.34 8.16 -1.48
C ASP A 120 -6.91 6.82 -0.84
N LEU A 121 -7.66 6.33 0.16
CA LEU A 121 -7.44 5.03 0.81
C LEU A 121 -8.75 4.51 1.46
N VAL A 122 -8.92 3.19 1.48
CA VAL A 122 -10.03 2.52 2.17
C VAL A 122 -9.49 1.65 3.31
N LEU A 123 -10.00 1.86 4.53
CA LEU A 123 -9.93 0.93 5.65
C LEU A 123 -11.19 0.07 5.62
N LEU A 124 -11.05 -1.24 5.45
CA LEU A 124 -12.17 -2.13 5.19
C LEU A 124 -12.17 -3.31 6.17
N ASP A 125 -13.19 -3.41 7.01
CA ASP A 125 -13.39 -4.63 7.80
C ASP A 125 -13.69 -5.81 6.86
N LEU A 126 -13.04 -6.93 7.13
CA LEU A 126 -13.29 -8.19 6.46
C LEU A 126 -14.69 -8.73 6.81
N MET A 127 -15.14 -8.58 8.07
CA MET A 127 -16.33 -9.23 8.62
C MET A 127 -17.54 -8.29 8.73
N LEU A 128 -17.91 -7.65 7.61
CA LEU A 128 -19.07 -6.76 7.57
C LEU A 128 -20.40 -7.52 7.47
N PRO A 129 -21.48 -7.04 8.12
CA PRO A 129 -22.82 -7.53 7.87
C PRO A 129 -23.28 -7.17 6.45
N GLY A 130 -24.08 -8.05 5.84
CA GLY A 130 -24.54 -7.90 4.47
C GLY A 130 -23.48 -8.35 3.47
N MET A 131 -22.81 -7.41 2.80
CA MET A 131 -21.69 -7.72 1.89
C MET A 131 -20.39 -7.74 2.69
N ASN A 132 -19.71 -8.89 2.70
CA ASN A 132 -18.44 -9.02 3.41
C ASN A 132 -17.33 -8.18 2.72
N GLY A 133 -16.25 -7.86 3.45
CA GLY A 133 -15.17 -7.02 2.93
C GLY A 133 -14.39 -7.65 1.77
N VAL A 134 -14.34 -8.98 1.70
CA VAL A 134 -13.70 -9.73 0.60
C VAL A 134 -14.44 -9.47 -0.71
N ASP A 135 -15.77 -9.52 -0.70
CA ASP A 135 -16.63 -9.33 -1.86
C ASP A 135 -16.68 -7.86 -2.28
N VAL A 136 -16.67 -6.93 -1.31
CA VAL A 136 -16.47 -5.49 -1.59
C VAL A 136 -15.15 -5.29 -2.34
N CYS A 137 -14.04 -5.82 -1.82
CA CYS A 137 -12.73 -5.66 -2.42
C CYS A 137 -12.65 -6.27 -3.82
N ARG A 138 -13.15 -7.50 -3.99
CA ARG A 138 -13.19 -8.20 -5.29
C ARG A 138 -13.99 -7.41 -6.32
N THR A 139 -15.14 -6.86 -5.93
CA THR A 139 -15.99 -6.06 -6.81
C THR A 139 -15.28 -4.78 -7.25
N LEU A 140 -14.66 -4.05 -6.31
CA LEU A 140 -13.87 -2.84 -6.63
C LEU A 140 -12.73 -3.15 -7.62
N ARG A 141 -12.01 -4.26 -7.43
CA ARG A 141 -10.95 -4.65 -8.38
C ARG A 141 -11.50 -5.08 -9.74
N GLY A 142 -12.66 -5.75 -9.78
CA GLY A 142 -13.36 -6.07 -11.02
C GLY A 142 -13.77 -4.83 -11.81
N GLU A 143 -14.10 -3.74 -11.11
CA GLU A 143 -14.40 -2.41 -11.67
C GLU A 143 -13.14 -1.60 -12.00
N SER A 144 -11.94 -2.19 -11.93
CA SER A 144 -10.66 -1.51 -12.13
C SER A 144 -10.41 -0.32 -11.19
N VAL A 145 -11.03 -0.34 -10.00
CA VAL A 145 -10.78 0.64 -8.94
C VAL A 145 -9.50 0.25 -8.21
N ASN A 146 -8.44 1.04 -8.40
CA ASN A 146 -7.11 0.78 -7.84
C ASN A 146 -6.81 1.58 -6.55
N VAL A 147 -7.84 2.03 -5.82
CA VAL A 147 -7.62 2.68 -4.52
C VAL A 147 -6.90 1.71 -3.56
N PRO A 148 -5.90 2.16 -2.78
CA PRO A 148 -5.33 1.37 -1.70
C PRO A 148 -6.42 0.88 -0.74
N ILE A 149 -6.46 -0.43 -0.49
CA ILE A 149 -7.37 -1.06 0.46
C ILE A 149 -6.54 -1.74 1.55
N LEU A 150 -6.68 -1.29 2.78
CA LEU A 150 -6.12 -1.90 3.98
C LEU A 150 -7.23 -2.65 4.72
N MET A 151 -7.16 -3.97 4.74
CA MET A 151 -8.16 -4.77 5.44
C MET A 151 -7.93 -4.77 6.95
N LEU A 152 -9.00 -4.59 7.73
CA LEU A 152 -9.01 -4.80 9.17
C LEU A 152 -9.64 -6.17 9.45
N THR A 153 -8.99 -7.01 10.24
CA THR A 153 -9.48 -8.39 10.45
C THR A 153 -9.30 -8.85 11.89
N ALA A 154 -10.35 -9.43 12.49
CA ALA A 154 -10.23 -10.18 13.74
C ALA A 154 -9.77 -11.64 13.51
N LYS A 155 -9.83 -12.12 12.26
CA LYS A 155 -9.36 -13.44 11.87
C LYS A 155 -7.85 -13.42 11.70
N THR A 156 -7.17 -14.14 12.58
CA THR A 156 -5.72 -14.38 12.52
C THR A 156 -5.37 -15.72 11.86
N ASP A 157 -6.37 -16.54 11.55
CA ASP A 157 -6.17 -17.83 10.90
C ASP A 157 -5.62 -17.64 9.48
N THR A 158 -4.57 -18.40 9.15
CA THR A 158 -3.80 -18.25 7.90
C THR A 158 -4.66 -18.34 6.65
N ILE A 159 -5.75 -19.11 6.67
CA ILE A 159 -6.66 -19.27 5.53
C ILE A 159 -7.45 -17.98 5.27
N ASP A 160 -8.00 -17.35 6.30
CA ASP A 160 -8.82 -16.15 6.17
C ASP A 160 -8.00 -14.95 5.69
N VAL A 161 -6.76 -14.83 6.19
CA VAL A 161 -5.81 -13.79 5.75
C VAL A 161 -5.49 -13.97 4.27
N VAL A 162 -5.25 -15.21 3.82
CA VAL A 162 -4.94 -15.48 2.40
C VAL A 162 -6.13 -15.16 1.50
N VAL A 163 -7.35 -15.55 1.88
CA VAL A 163 -8.55 -15.23 1.11
C VAL A 163 -8.78 -13.72 1.05
N GLY A 164 -8.59 -13.01 2.17
CA GLY A 164 -8.66 -11.55 2.21
C GLY A 164 -7.62 -10.91 1.30
N LEU A 165 -6.38 -11.40 1.32
CA LEU A 165 -5.34 -10.92 0.42
C LEU A 165 -5.68 -11.21 -1.02
N GLU A 166 -6.09 -12.43 -1.38
CA GLU A 166 -6.51 -12.88 -2.73
C GLU A 166 -7.73 -12.16 -3.30
N SER A 167 -8.46 -11.38 -2.49
CA SER A 167 -9.56 -10.51 -2.95
C SER A 167 -9.13 -9.24 -3.68
N GLY A 168 -8.01 -8.65 -3.29
CA GLY A 168 -7.46 -7.44 -3.93
C GLY A 168 -6.84 -6.44 -2.97
N ALA A 169 -6.91 -6.72 -1.67
CA ALA A 169 -6.37 -5.87 -0.62
C ALA A 169 -4.86 -5.70 -0.77
N ASP A 170 -4.37 -4.50 -0.44
CA ASP A 170 -2.95 -4.14 -0.54
C ASP A 170 -2.17 -4.52 0.73
N ASP A 171 -2.85 -4.63 1.86
CA ASP A 171 -2.27 -4.99 3.15
C ASP A 171 -3.41 -5.38 4.14
N TYR A 172 -3.06 -5.92 5.30
CA TYR A 172 -4.00 -6.23 6.38
C TYR A 172 -3.48 -5.82 7.75
N VAL A 173 -4.40 -5.54 8.67
CA VAL A 173 -4.12 -5.24 10.07
C VAL A 173 -5.02 -6.10 10.95
N ALA A 174 -4.40 -6.91 11.80
CA ALA A 174 -5.12 -7.73 12.77
C ALA A 174 -5.71 -6.86 13.90
N LYS A 175 -6.98 -7.07 14.24
CA LYS A 175 -7.65 -6.51 15.41
C LYS A 175 -7.38 -7.42 16.63
N PRO A 176 -7.09 -6.87 17.83
CA PRO A 176 -6.88 -5.44 18.12
C PRO A 176 -5.49 -4.97 17.65
N PHE A 177 -5.40 -3.71 17.20
CA PHE A 177 -4.15 -3.09 16.76
C PHE A 177 -3.84 -1.81 17.53
N LYS A 178 -2.56 -1.41 17.52
CA LYS A 178 -2.16 -0.09 18.04
C LYS A 178 -2.45 0.98 16.97
N PRO A 179 -3.11 2.10 17.32
CA PRO A 179 -3.39 3.16 16.34
C PRO A 179 -2.15 3.69 15.61
N LYS A 180 -1.01 3.79 16.30
CA LYS A 180 0.27 4.21 15.70
C LYS A 180 0.73 3.28 14.56
N GLU A 181 0.50 1.98 14.67
CA GLU A 181 0.85 1.01 13.63
C GLU A 181 -0.04 1.17 12.39
N LEU A 182 -1.35 1.37 12.60
CA LEU A 182 -2.29 1.63 11.51
C LEU A 182 -1.94 2.93 10.77
N ILE A 183 -1.68 4.02 11.50
CA ILE A 183 -1.30 5.31 10.92
C ILE A 183 -0.02 5.19 10.09
N ALA A 184 0.97 4.43 10.55
CA ALA A 184 2.21 4.23 9.81
C ALA A 184 1.95 3.56 8.44
N ARG A 185 1.03 2.59 8.39
CA ARG A 185 0.62 1.91 7.15
C ARG A 185 -0.16 2.81 6.22
N VAL A 186 -1.14 3.54 6.77
CA VAL A 186 -1.91 4.55 6.03
C VAL A 186 -0.97 5.56 5.40
N ARG A 187 -0.03 6.10 6.18
CA ARG A 187 0.99 7.04 5.69
C ARG A 187 1.87 6.42 4.61
N ALA A 188 2.29 5.16 4.78
CA ALA A 188 3.09 4.47 3.78
C ALA A 188 2.36 4.36 2.44
N ARG A 189 1.05 4.06 2.46
CA ARG A 189 0.20 3.92 1.27
C ARG A 189 -0.17 5.23 0.59
N LEU A 190 -0.25 6.31 1.36
CA LEU A 190 -0.60 7.64 0.86
C LEU A 190 0.64 8.49 0.53
N ARG A 191 1.85 7.93 0.64
CA ARG A 191 3.09 8.66 0.38
C ARG A 191 3.12 9.06 -1.09
N ARG A 192 2.99 10.37 -1.35
CA ARG A 192 3.18 10.92 -2.68
C ARG A 192 4.68 11.08 -2.93
N ALA A 193 5.15 10.63 -4.10
CA ALA A 193 6.47 10.99 -4.60
C ALA A 193 6.42 12.44 -5.10
N THR A 194 6.46 13.39 -4.18
CA THR A 194 6.67 14.81 -4.51
C THR A 194 8.16 15.08 -4.59
N ASP A 195 8.60 15.65 -5.72
CA ASP A 195 9.98 16.05 -6.04
C ASP A 195 11.01 14.92 -6.22
N GLU A 196 10.58 13.73 -6.66
CA GLU A 196 11.56 12.76 -7.18
C GLU A 196 12.00 13.14 -8.60
N PRO A 197 13.29 12.99 -8.96
CA PRO A 197 13.78 13.15 -10.32
C PRO A 197 12.94 12.34 -11.31
N ILE A 198 12.95 12.72 -12.59
CA ILE A 198 12.36 11.89 -13.65
C ILE A 198 13.07 10.53 -13.63
N GLU A 199 12.44 9.54 -13.02
CA GLU A 199 12.90 8.17 -12.94
C GLU A 199 12.05 7.35 -13.92
N GLN A 200 12.70 6.96 -15.02
CA GLN A 200 12.16 6.00 -15.98
C GLN A 200 12.96 4.72 -15.87
N LEU A 201 12.27 3.61 -15.61
CA LEU A 201 12.87 2.28 -15.50
C LEU A 201 12.36 1.41 -16.64
N THR A 202 13.23 0.55 -17.14
CA THR A 202 12.86 -0.45 -18.16
C THR A 202 13.34 -1.82 -17.71
N ILE A 203 12.46 -2.82 -17.73
CA ILE A 203 12.82 -4.24 -17.53
C ILE A 203 12.21 -5.06 -18.66
N GLY A 204 13.06 -5.70 -19.46
CA GLY A 204 12.59 -6.46 -20.62
C GLY A 204 11.88 -5.55 -21.61
N ASP A 205 10.60 -5.82 -21.86
CA ASP A 205 9.73 -5.03 -22.75
C ASP A 205 8.72 -4.14 -21.99
N VAL A 206 8.96 -3.92 -20.69
CA VAL A 206 8.11 -3.08 -19.84
C VAL A 206 8.84 -1.80 -19.48
N ASP A 207 8.16 -0.67 -19.72
CA ASP A 207 8.56 0.67 -19.31
C ASP A 207 7.74 1.14 -18.12
N ILE A 208 8.41 1.78 -17.17
CA ILE A 208 7.85 2.28 -15.91
C ILE A 208 8.22 3.76 -15.79
N ASP A 209 7.21 4.61 -15.81
CA ASP A 209 7.32 6.03 -15.46
C ASP A 209 6.95 6.16 -13.98
N VAL A 210 7.98 6.29 -13.13
CA VAL A 210 7.81 6.29 -11.67
C VAL A 210 7.02 7.51 -11.21
N PRO A 211 7.37 8.76 -11.61
CA PRO A 211 6.58 9.93 -11.25
C PRO A 211 5.13 9.86 -11.72
N ALA A 212 4.89 9.38 -12.95
CA ALA A 212 3.54 9.29 -13.51
C ALA A 212 2.73 8.08 -13.00
N HIS A 213 3.32 7.20 -12.17
CA HIS A 213 2.72 5.93 -11.74
C HIS A 213 2.18 5.12 -12.92
N LYS A 214 2.93 5.10 -14.03
CA LYS A 214 2.48 4.50 -15.29
C LYS A 214 3.38 3.35 -15.69
N VAL A 215 2.75 2.23 -16.05
CA VAL A 215 3.44 1.03 -16.58
C VAL A 215 2.90 0.72 -17.96
N THR A 216 3.79 0.49 -18.92
CA THR A 216 3.45 0.18 -20.30
C THR A 216 4.27 -0.98 -20.86
N ARG A 217 3.68 -1.75 -21.77
CA ARG A 217 4.39 -2.67 -22.65
C ARG A 217 4.10 -2.24 -24.09
N GLY A 218 5.09 -1.63 -24.74
CA GLY A 218 4.86 -0.90 -25.99
C GLY A 218 3.79 0.18 -25.79
N GLU A 219 2.75 0.17 -26.62
CA GLU A 219 1.64 1.13 -26.52
C GLU A 219 0.57 0.75 -25.49
N ARG A 220 0.61 -0.48 -24.95
CA ARG A 220 -0.41 -0.98 -24.02
C ARG A 220 -0.11 -0.54 -22.59
N MET A 221 -1.05 0.15 -21.96
CA MET A 221 -1.02 0.44 -20.52
C MET A 221 -1.33 -0.82 -19.71
N ILE A 222 -0.55 -1.04 -18.65
CA ILE A 222 -0.76 -2.10 -17.66
C ILE A 222 -1.25 -1.43 -16.38
N SER A 223 -2.51 -1.69 -16.02
CA SER A 223 -3.13 -1.15 -14.80
C SER A 223 -2.69 -1.97 -13.59
N LEU A 224 -1.94 -1.35 -12.68
CA LEU A 224 -1.51 -1.94 -11.41
C LEU A 224 -2.19 -1.24 -10.24
N THR A 225 -2.40 -1.97 -9.14
CA THR A 225 -2.70 -1.31 -7.86
C THR A 225 -1.44 -0.66 -7.29
N PRO A 226 -1.55 0.29 -6.35
CA PRO A 226 -0.39 0.97 -5.78
C PRO A 226 0.66 0.02 -5.21
N ILE A 227 0.24 -1.07 -4.55
CA ILE A 227 1.21 -2.04 -4.01
C ILE A 227 1.92 -2.85 -5.08
N GLU A 228 1.22 -3.21 -6.15
CA GLU A 228 1.80 -3.94 -7.28
C GLU A 228 2.82 -3.06 -8.00
N PHE A 229 2.51 -1.76 -8.12
CA PHE A 229 3.43 -0.76 -8.64
C PHE A 229 4.67 -0.59 -7.77
N ASP A 230 4.49 -0.38 -6.45
CA ASP A 230 5.60 -0.24 -5.49
C ASP A 230 6.52 -1.48 -5.50
N LEU A 231 5.92 -2.68 -5.56
CA LEU A 231 6.64 -3.95 -5.66
C LEU A 231 7.46 -4.03 -6.96
N LEU A 232 6.86 -3.68 -8.10
CA LEU A 232 7.55 -3.65 -9.39
C LEU A 232 8.70 -2.66 -9.38
N VAL A 233 8.48 -1.42 -8.94
CA VAL A 233 9.51 -0.37 -8.86
C VAL A 233 10.65 -0.80 -7.94
N THR A 234 10.34 -1.39 -6.78
CA THR A 234 11.36 -1.87 -5.83
C THR A 234 12.31 -2.88 -6.48
N LEU A 235 11.75 -3.85 -7.21
CA LEU A 235 12.55 -4.84 -7.95
C LEU A 235 13.30 -4.17 -9.13
N ALA A 236 12.63 -3.28 -9.86
CA ALA A 236 13.15 -2.61 -11.06
C ALA A 236 14.31 -1.67 -10.81
N ARG A 237 14.34 -1.01 -9.65
CA ARG A 237 15.44 -0.13 -9.23
C ARG A 237 16.77 -0.87 -9.08
N LYS A 238 16.73 -2.18 -8.80
CA LYS A 238 17.92 -3.02 -8.65
C LYS A 238 17.78 -4.31 -9.45
N PRO A 239 17.86 -4.23 -10.79
CA PRO A 239 17.70 -5.41 -11.64
C PRO A 239 18.79 -6.43 -11.31
N ASN A 240 18.44 -7.72 -11.40
CA ASN A 240 19.26 -8.87 -11.02
C ASN A 240 19.60 -9.02 -9.53
N GLN A 241 19.35 -8.01 -8.69
CA GLN A 241 19.46 -8.19 -7.25
C GLN A 241 18.31 -9.09 -6.76
N VAL A 242 18.67 -10.09 -5.96
CA VAL A 242 17.69 -10.93 -5.28
C VAL A 242 17.25 -10.22 -4.01
N PHE A 243 15.94 -10.01 -3.88
CA PHE A 243 15.30 -9.53 -2.66
C PHE A 243 14.66 -10.72 -1.94
N THR A 244 14.97 -10.89 -0.65
CA THR A 244 14.23 -11.86 0.17
C THR A 244 12.81 -11.38 0.41
N ARG A 245 11.93 -12.27 0.88
CA ARG A 245 10.54 -11.88 1.20
C ARG A 245 10.50 -10.87 2.33
N GLU A 246 11.37 -11.01 3.30
CA GLU A 246 11.52 -10.09 4.44
C GLU A 246 11.98 -8.71 3.96
N MET A 247 12.93 -8.65 3.03
CA MET A 247 13.36 -7.39 2.42
C MET A 247 12.21 -6.69 1.68
N LEU A 248 11.41 -7.45 0.93
CA LEU A 248 10.25 -6.89 0.22
C LEU A 248 9.16 -6.43 1.18
N LEU A 249 8.87 -7.20 2.23
CA LEU A 249 7.96 -6.79 3.30
C LEU A 249 8.41 -5.47 3.94
N GLU A 250 9.70 -5.32 4.22
CA GLU A 250 10.23 -4.11 4.81
C GLU A 250 10.15 -2.92 3.84
N GLN A 251 10.57 -3.08 2.59
CA GLN A 251 10.68 -1.97 1.64
C GLN A 251 9.34 -1.52 1.07
N VAL A 252 8.42 -2.45 0.81
CA VAL A 252 7.15 -2.20 0.12
C VAL A 252 5.98 -2.01 1.10
N TRP A 253 6.03 -2.66 2.26
CA TRP A 253 4.98 -2.55 3.30
C TRP A 253 5.44 -1.85 4.59
N GLY A 254 6.75 -1.65 4.79
CA GLY A 254 7.27 -1.04 6.02
C GLY A 254 7.33 -2.00 7.21
N TYR A 255 7.17 -3.31 6.98
CA TYR A 255 7.24 -4.33 8.03
C TYR A 255 8.68 -4.58 8.46
N ARG A 256 9.01 -4.29 9.72
CA ARG A 256 10.37 -4.54 10.21
C ARG A 256 10.60 -5.96 10.73
N HIS A 257 9.58 -6.64 11.30
CA HIS A 257 9.71 -8.02 11.84
C HIS A 257 8.35 -8.77 11.88
N SER A 258 8.39 -10.10 11.80
CA SER A 258 7.28 -11.05 12.09
C SER A 258 6.00 -10.95 11.24
N ALA A 259 6.06 -10.34 10.05
CA ALA A 259 4.94 -10.31 9.12
C ALA A 259 4.88 -11.56 8.23
N ASP A 260 3.66 -11.95 7.83
CA ASP A 260 3.45 -13.14 7.01
C ASP A 260 4.00 -12.93 5.59
N THR A 261 5.07 -13.65 5.25
CA THR A 261 5.71 -13.59 3.93
C THR A 261 4.81 -14.07 2.78
N ARG A 262 3.66 -14.71 3.09
CA ARG A 262 2.61 -15.03 2.10
C ARG A 262 2.03 -13.79 1.44
N LEU A 263 2.04 -12.65 2.14
CA LEU A 263 1.64 -11.36 1.56
C LEU A 263 2.41 -11.04 0.29
N VAL A 264 3.75 -11.18 0.34
CA VAL A 264 4.62 -10.97 -0.82
C VAL A 264 4.25 -11.92 -1.96
N ASN A 265 4.01 -13.20 -1.66
CA ASN A 265 3.70 -14.20 -2.67
C ASN A 265 2.42 -13.87 -3.44
N VAL A 266 1.35 -13.50 -2.73
CA VAL A 266 0.06 -13.12 -3.35
C VAL A 266 0.23 -11.92 -4.27
N HIS A 267 0.95 -10.89 -3.84
CA HIS A 267 1.18 -9.70 -4.66
C HIS A 267 2.10 -9.96 -5.85
N VAL A 268 3.12 -10.82 -5.71
CA VAL A 268 3.93 -11.25 -6.86
C VAL A 268 3.08 -12.02 -7.87
N GLN A 269 2.23 -12.94 -7.42
CA GLN A 269 1.36 -13.71 -8.32
C GLN A 269 0.43 -12.80 -9.13
N ARG A 270 -0.17 -11.81 -8.49
CA ARG A 270 -1.04 -10.82 -9.17
C ARG A 270 -0.30 -9.91 -10.12
N LEU A 271 0.86 -9.41 -9.68
CA LEU A 271 1.72 -8.60 -10.51
C LEU A 271 2.05 -9.39 -11.79
N ARG A 272 2.45 -10.67 -11.67
CA ARG A 272 2.70 -11.53 -12.82
C ARG A 272 1.48 -11.73 -13.70
N ALA A 273 0.31 -11.97 -13.13
CA ALA A 273 -0.93 -12.14 -13.89
C ALA A 273 -1.27 -10.94 -14.78
N LYS A 274 -0.84 -9.73 -14.39
CA LYS A 274 -1.03 -8.49 -15.16
C LYS A 274 0.17 -8.14 -16.06
N LEU A 275 1.37 -8.47 -15.60
CA LEU A 275 2.64 -8.00 -16.16
C LEU A 275 3.25 -9.01 -17.13
N GLU A 276 3.27 -10.31 -16.81
CA GLU A 276 3.94 -11.32 -17.61
C GLU A 276 3.14 -11.68 -18.86
N LYS A 277 3.82 -12.16 -19.90
CA LYS A 277 3.14 -12.80 -21.05
C LYS A 277 2.60 -14.18 -20.67
N ASP A 278 3.39 -14.92 -19.90
CA ASP A 278 3.04 -16.19 -19.28
C ASP A 278 3.37 -16.10 -17.77
N PRO A 279 2.37 -15.98 -16.88
CA PRO A 279 2.59 -15.90 -15.44
C PRO A 279 3.26 -17.14 -14.82
N ASP A 280 3.13 -18.31 -15.46
CA ASP A 280 3.71 -19.58 -14.98
C ASP A 280 5.17 -19.72 -15.41
N ASN A 281 5.58 -19.03 -16.47
CA ASN A 281 6.97 -18.85 -16.90
C ASN A 281 7.39 -17.37 -16.90
N PRO A 282 7.56 -16.76 -15.71
CA PRO A 282 7.84 -15.32 -15.61
C PRO A 282 9.25 -14.98 -16.09
N GLU A 283 9.36 -13.92 -16.89
CA GLU A 283 10.64 -13.39 -17.39
C GLU A 283 11.04 -12.07 -16.74
N ILE A 284 10.07 -11.29 -16.24
CA ILE A 284 10.29 -9.97 -15.67
C ILE A 284 10.46 -10.07 -14.15
N VAL A 285 9.52 -10.71 -13.45
CA VAL A 285 9.57 -10.90 -12.00
C VAL A 285 9.87 -12.36 -11.72
N VAL A 286 11.15 -12.70 -11.54
CA VAL A 286 11.62 -14.10 -11.49
C VAL A 286 11.73 -14.60 -10.04
N THR A 287 11.31 -15.84 -9.79
CA THR A 287 11.52 -16.50 -8.49
C THR A 287 12.91 -17.09 -8.39
N VAL A 288 13.63 -16.71 -7.34
CA VAL A 288 14.86 -17.38 -6.89
C VAL A 288 14.46 -18.36 -5.79
N ARG A 289 14.40 -19.65 -6.14
CA ARG A 289 13.88 -20.72 -5.25
C ARG A 289 14.63 -20.71 -3.91
N GLY A 290 13.88 -20.76 -2.81
CA GLY A 290 14.41 -20.73 -1.45
C GLY A 290 14.88 -19.36 -0.95
N VAL A 291 14.94 -18.33 -1.81
CA VAL A 291 15.48 -17.01 -1.44
C VAL A 291 14.41 -15.92 -1.55
N GLY A 292 13.81 -15.73 -2.72
CA GLY A 292 12.90 -14.61 -2.95
C GLY A 292 12.66 -14.30 -4.42
N TYR A 293 12.73 -13.02 -4.78
CA TYR A 293 12.38 -12.52 -6.12
C TYR A 293 13.42 -11.53 -6.65
N LYS A 294 13.54 -11.42 -7.98
CA LYS A 294 14.36 -10.42 -8.66
C LYS A 294 13.65 -9.88 -9.89
N ALA A 295 13.98 -8.65 -10.31
CA ALA A 295 13.65 -8.17 -11.65
C ALA A 295 14.71 -8.59 -12.67
N GLY A 296 14.27 -8.84 -13.90
CA GLY A 296 15.13 -9.00 -15.07
C GLY A 296 15.24 -10.43 -15.58
N PRO A 297 15.60 -10.58 -16.87
CA PRO A 297 15.58 -11.86 -17.57
C PRO A 297 16.41 -12.91 -16.84
N ARG A 298 16.00 -14.15 -17.01
CA ARG A 298 16.61 -15.31 -16.37
C ARG A 298 18.04 -15.54 -16.84
#